data_AF-A0A538GRF4-F1
#
_entry.id   AF-A0A538GRF4-F1
#
_cell.length_a   1.000
_cell.length_b   1.000
_cell.length_c   1.000
_cell.angle_alpha   90.00
_cell.angle_beta   90.00
_cell.angle_gamma   90.00
#
_symmetry.space_group_name_H-M   'P 1'
#
loop_
_entity.id
_entity.type
_entity.pdbx_description
1 polymer ?
#
loop_
_entity_poly.entity_id
_entity_poly.type
_entity_poly.pdbx_seq_one_letter_code
_entity_poly.pdbx_strand_id
1 'polypeptide(L)'
;DTVAHDLLKQLVLRVAAGEIFRPDREYVDILDGFGCRFVIVDPQWYSAFLGYAQWFHETEDGFPVLQLVWPDKRGRYPWADGYAITDGRQPVLVSATDAADLGFRTSDRQATQA
;
A
#
# COMPACT_ATOMS: atom_id res chain seq x y z
N ASP A 1 -0.67 3.18 -18.34
CA ASP A 1 -0.69 1.83 -17.75
C ASP A 1 0.62 1.06 -17.69
N THR A 2 1.73 1.48 -18.32
CA THR A 2 3.00 0.71 -18.25
C THR A 2 3.73 0.80 -16.91
N VAL A 3 3.71 1.97 -16.25
CA VAL A 3 4.53 2.22 -15.04
C VAL A 3 4.20 1.29 -13.88
N ALA A 4 2.92 1.13 -13.53
CA ALA A 4 2.51 0.28 -12.41
C ALA A 4 2.85 -1.20 -12.67
N HIS A 5 2.66 -1.64 -13.91
CA HIS A 5 2.95 -3.01 -14.33
C HIS A 5 4.45 -3.32 -14.29
N ASP A 6 5.28 -2.38 -14.74
CA ASP A 6 6.73 -2.54 -14.73
C ASP A 6 7.31 -2.49 -13.32
N LEU A 7 6.75 -1.62 -12.46
CA LEU A 7 7.11 -1.57 -11.05
C LEU A 7 6.75 -2.87 -10.33
N LEU A 8 5.56 -3.42 -10.58
CA LEU A 8 5.16 -4.73 -10.03
C LEU A 8 6.14 -5.84 -10.45
N LYS A 9 6.51 -5.89 -11.74
CA LYS A 9 7.50 -6.86 -12.23
C LYS A 9 8.85 -6.72 -11.52
N GLN A 10 9.33 -5.49 -11.33
CA GLN A 10 10.59 -5.23 -10.62
C GLN A 10 10.52 -5.76 -9.19
N LEU A 11 9.42 -5.51 -8.47
CA LEU A 11 9.24 -6.04 -7.12
C LEU A 11 9.21 -7.56 -7.09
N VAL A 12 8.53 -8.21 -8.05
CA VAL A 12 8.51 -9.67 -8.18
C VAL A 12 9.92 -10.23 -8.34
N LEU A 13 10.77 -9.60 -9.17
CA LEU A 13 12.16 -10.03 -9.36
C LEU A 13 13.00 -9.87 -8.08
N ARG A 14 12.79 -8.79 -7.32
CA ARG A 14 13.48 -8.55 -6.04
C ARG A 14 13.10 -9.59 -4.99
N VAL A 15 11.81 -9.90 -4.87
CA VAL A 15 11.34 -10.99 -3.99
C VAL A 15 11.92 -12.34 -4.43
N ALA A 16 11.95 -12.63 -5.73
CA ALA A 16 12.54 -13.86 -6.26
C ALA A 16 14.05 -13.97 -5.98
N ALA A 17 14.76 -12.83 -5.90
CA ALA A 17 16.16 -12.75 -5.50
C ALA A 17 16.38 -12.87 -3.97
N GLY A 18 15.31 -13.00 -3.18
CA GLY A 18 15.36 -13.18 -1.73
C GLY A 18 15.26 -11.90 -0.91
N GLU A 19 14.92 -10.76 -1.52
CA GLU A 19 14.68 -9.53 -0.77
C GLU A 19 13.39 -9.63 0.06
N ILE A 20 13.47 -9.19 1.32
CA ILE A 20 12.33 -9.11 2.24
C ILE A 20 11.98 -7.64 2.45
N PHE A 21 10.79 -7.25 1.97
CA PHE A 21 10.26 -5.91 2.18
C PHE A 21 9.68 -5.74 3.58
N ARG A 22 9.86 -4.56 4.18
CA ARG A 22 9.41 -4.26 5.54
C ARG A 22 8.60 -2.97 5.59
N PRO A 23 7.51 -2.91 6.38
CA PRO A 23 6.63 -1.75 6.45
C PRO A 23 7.23 -0.55 7.23
N ASP A 24 8.27 -0.79 8.02
CA ASP A 24 8.98 0.19 8.83
C ASP A 24 10.09 0.94 8.06
N ARG A 25 10.27 0.66 6.77
CA ARG A 25 11.36 1.19 5.95
C ARG A 25 10.86 2.01 4.75
N GLU A 26 11.61 3.06 4.44
CA GLU A 26 11.49 3.80 3.18
C GLU A 26 12.43 3.23 2.10
N TYR A 27 11.91 3.10 0.89
CA TYR A 27 12.58 2.55 -0.29
C TYR A 27 12.66 3.60 -1.38
N VAL A 28 13.85 4.12 -1.64
CA VAL A 28 14.10 5.18 -2.63
C VAL A 28 14.52 4.65 -4.01
N ASP A 29 14.58 3.33 -4.14
CA ASP A 29 15.06 2.60 -5.32
C ASP A 29 13.94 1.84 -6.07
N ILE A 30 12.69 2.01 -5.64
CA ILE A 30 11.51 1.38 -6.26
C ILE A 30 10.89 2.29 -7.31
N LEU A 31 10.75 3.59 -7.01
CA LEU A 31 10.15 4.58 -7.90
C LEU A 31 11.13 5.72 -8.10
N ASP A 32 11.56 5.93 -9.35
CA ASP A 32 12.57 6.94 -9.66
C ASP A 32 12.15 8.34 -9.19
N GLY A 33 12.98 8.93 -8.32
CA GLY A 33 12.78 10.27 -7.77
C GLY A 33 11.81 10.34 -6.59
N PHE A 34 11.26 9.21 -6.12
CA PHE A 34 10.31 9.18 -5.01
C PHE A 34 10.61 8.04 -4.03
N GLY A 35 10.56 8.33 -2.74
CA GLY A 35 10.53 7.30 -1.71
C GLY A 35 9.19 6.56 -1.76
N CYS A 36 9.21 5.26 -1.53
CA CYS A 36 8.01 4.46 -1.30
C CYS A 36 8.07 3.79 0.06
N ARG A 37 6.88 3.50 0.63
CA ARG A 37 6.75 2.76 1.88
C ARG A 37 5.81 1.60 1.70
N PHE A 38 6.09 0.49 2.38
CA PHE A 38 5.13 -0.59 2.50
C PHE A 38 4.26 -0.40 3.74
N VAL A 39 3.00 -0.80 3.64
CA VAL A 39 2.09 -0.93 4.78
C VAL A 39 1.52 -2.34 4.81
N ILE A 40 1.20 -2.83 6.00
CA ILE A 40 0.50 -4.11 6.14
C ILE A 40 -0.96 -3.89 5.76
N VAL A 41 -1.47 -4.72 4.85
CA VAL A 41 -2.88 -4.67 4.47
C VAL A 41 -3.70 -5.39 5.53
N ASP A 42 -4.75 -4.74 6.01
CA ASP A 42 -5.68 -5.36 6.94
C ASP A 42 -6.53 -6.42 6.22
N PRO A 43 -6.67 -7.64 6.78
CA PRO A 43 -7.46 -8.73 6.19
C PRO A 43 -8.90 -8.36 5.82
N GLN A 44 -9.52 -7.36 6.46
CA GLN A 44 -10.86 -6.88 6.13
C GLN A 44 -10.98 -6.42 4.67
N TRP A 45 -9.87 -6.00 4.06
CA TRP A 45 -9.83 -5.51 2.67
C TRP A 45 -9.61 -6.62 1.65
N TYR A 46 -9.30 -7.85 2.06
CA TYR A 46 -8.90 -8.90 1.13
C TYR A 46 -10.03 -9.32 0.20
N SER A 47 -11.27 -9.40 0.70
CA SER A 47 -12.43 -9.76 -0.12
C SER A 47 -12.72 -8.73 -1.21
N ALA A 48 -12.48 -7.44 -0.93
CA ALA A 48 -12.72 -6.34 -1.85
C ALA A 48 -11.60 -6.18 -2.89
N PHE A 49 -10.33 -6.45 -2.53
CA PHE A 49 -9.17 -6.13 -3.36
C PHE A 49 -8.36 -7.34 -3.84
N LEU A 50 -8.47 -8.49 -3.18
CA LEU A 50 -7.60 -9.66 -3.36
C LEU A 50 -8.37 -10.99 -3.55
N GLY A 51 -9.64 -10.94 -3.96
CA GLY A 51 -10.50 -12.13 -4.04
C GLY A 51 -9.93 -13.30 -4.84
N TYR A 52 -9.21 -13.04 -5.94
CA TYR A 52 -8.51 -14.09 -6.70
C TYR A 52 -7.33 -14.71 -5.96
N ALA A 53 -6.59 -13.92 -5.19
CA ALA A 53 -5.46 -14.40 -4.42
C ALA A 53 -5.91 -15.23 -3.21
N GLN A 54 -7.02 -14.85 -2.56
CA GLN A 54 -7.64 -15.68 -1.52
C GLN A 54 -8.06 -17.05 -2.05
N TRP A 55 -8.68 -17.09 -3.23
CA TRP A 55 -9.05 -18.34 -3.88
C TRP A 55 -7.84 -19.19 -4.25
N PHE A 56 -6.80 -18.58 -4.84
CA PHE A 56 -5.60 -19.29 -5.28
C PHE A 56 -4.79 -19.88 -4.12
N HIS A 57 -4.74 -19.19 -2.98
CA HIS A 57 -3.97 -19.64 -1.83
C HIS A 57 -4.71 -20.63 -0.92
N GLU A 58 -6.02 -20.85 -1.12
CA GLU A 58 -6.85 -21.81 -0.36
C GLU A 58 -6.70 -21.71 1.17
N THR A 59 -6.37 -20.54 1.72
CA THR A 59 -6.14 -20.36 3.16
C THR A 59 -7.33 -19.68 3.85
N GLU A 60 -7.87 -20.31 4.90
CA GLU A 60 -8.85 -19.68 5.80
C GLU A 60 -8.21 -18.57 6.66
N ASP A 61 -6.93 -18.73 7.04
CA ASP A 61 -6.19 -17.78 7.87
C ASP A 61 -5.58 -16.61 7.06
N GLY A 62 -5.73 -16.62 5.73
CA GLY A 62 -5.16 -15.62 4.82
C GLY A 62 -3.65 -15.77 4.59
N PHE A 63 -3.04 -14.76 3.96
CA PHE A 63 -1.59 -14.59 3.80
C PHE A 63 -1.25 -13.13 4.12
N PRO A 64 -0.08 -12.83 4.70
CA PRO A 64 0.30 -11.46 4.97
C PRO A 64 0.51 -10.71 3.65
N VAL A 65 -0.07 -9.52 3.54
CA VAL A 65 0.03 -8.69 2.33
C VAL A 65 0.66 -7.35 2.67
N LEU A 66 1.58 -6.93 1.82
CA LEU A 66 2.15 -5.60 1.84
C LEU A 66 1.60 -4.80 0.67
N GLN A 67 1.13 -3.59 0.95
CA GLN A 67 0.80 -2.59 -0.07
C GLN A 67 1.96 -1.61 -0.22
N LEU A 68 2.40 -1.36 -1.45
CA LEU A 68 3.30 -0.26 -1.75
C LEU A 68 2.52 1.06 -1.81
N VAL A 69 2.95 2.04 -1.01
CA VAL A 69 2.41 3.40 -0.97
C VAL A 69 3.45 4.37 -1.54
N TRP A 70 3.07 5.11 -2.57
CA TRP A 70 3.84 6.20 -3.16
C TRP A 70 3.34 7.59 -2.69
N PRO A 71 4.22 8.59 -2.58
CA PRO A 71 3.89 9.95 -2.19
C PRO A 71 3.36 10.80 -3.36
N ASP A 72 2.91 12.01 -3.05
CA ASP A 72 2.62 13.03 -4.07
C ASP A 72 3.90 13.60 -4.69
N LYS A 73 3.74 14.50 -5.67
CA LYS A 73 4.86 15.17 -6.35
C LYS A 73 5.77 16.01 -5.41
N ARG A 74 5.34 16.25 -4.17
CA ARG A 74 6.09 16.97 -3.14
C ARG A 74 6.70 16.02 -2.10
N GLY A 75 6.63 14.70 -2.32
CA GLY A 75 7.18 13.69 -1.40
C GLY A 75 6.31 13.44 -0.17
N ARG A 76 5.03 13.86 -0.17
CA ARG A 76 4.14 13.67 0.97
C ARG A 76 3.32 12.39 0.80
N TYR A 77 3.27 11.57 1.84
CA TYR A 77 2.46 10.36 1.87
C TYR A 77 0.98 10.67 2.17
N PRO A 78 0.05 9.73 1.96
CA PRO A 78 -1.39 9.93 2.22
C PRO A 78 -1.75 10.40 3.64
N TRP A 79 -0.96 9.99 4.64
CA TRP A 79 -1.13 10.38 6.03
C TRP A 79 -0.43 11.71 6.39
N ALA A 80 0.31 12.32 5.45
CA ALA A 80 1.03 13.56 5.70
C ALA A 80 0.15 14.80 5.41
N ASP A 81 0.38 15.86 6.18
CA ASP A 81 -0.42 17.08 6.04
C ASP A 81 -0.24 17.74 4.66
N GLY A 82 -1.37 18.11 4.07
CA GLY A 82 -1.47 18.73 2.76
C GLY A 82 -1.20 17.81 1.57
N TYR A 83 -1.20 16.47 1.74
CA TYR A 83 -1.13 15.51 0.63
C TYR A 83 -2.05 15.89 -0.53
N ALA A 84 -1.51 15.92 -1.75
CA ALA A 84 -2.20 16.53 -2.89
C ALA A 84 -3.13 15.59 -3.69
N ILE A 85 -3.06 14.27 -3.47
CA ILE A 85 -3.80 13.29 -4.27
C ILE A 85 -4.97 12.76 -3.46
N THR A 86 -6.17 13.32 -3.64
CA THR A 86 -7.37 12.96 -2.86
C THR A 86 -8.49 12.38 -3.73
N ASP A 87 -8.15 11.93 -4.94
CA ASP A 87 -9.10 11.40 -5.94
C ASP A 87 -9.42 9.91 -5.77
N GLY A 88 -8.98 9.29 -4.66
CA GLY A 88 -9.23 7.88 -4.36
C GLY A 88 -8.38 6.89 -5.17
N ARG A 89 -7.43 7.35 -5.99
CA ARG A 89 -6.59 6.44 -6.81
C ARG A 89 -5.65 5.55 -6.01
N GLN A 90 -5.42 5.87 -4.74
CA GLN A 90 -4.62 5.07 -3.82
C GLN A 90 -5.34 4.96 -2.47
N PRO A 91 -6.30 4.03 -2.33
CA PRO A 91 -6.82 3.71 -1.00
C PRO A 91 -5.70 3.07 -0.17
N VAL A 92 -5.53 3.49 1.08
CA VAL A 92 -4.57 2.88 2.01
C VAL A 92 -5.30 1.84 2.84
N LEU A 93 -4.96 0.58 2.61
CA LEU A 93 -5.76 -0.57 3.05
C LEU A 93 -5.32 -1.09 4.42
N VAL A 94 -5.14 -0.19 5.39
CA VAL A 94 -4.66 -0.52 6.74
C VAL A 94 -5.83 -0.62 7.74
N SER A 95 -5.57 -1.13 8.94
CA SER A 95 -6.55 -1.13 10.02
C SER A 95 -6.79 0.29 10.54
N ALA A 96 -7.89 0.51 11.28
CA ALA A 96 -8.14 1.80 11.91
C ALA A 96 -7.06 2.17 12.94
N THR A 97 -6.46 1.17 13.58
CA THR A 97 -5.35 1.34 14.54
C THR A 97 -4.07 1.73 13.80
N ASP A 98 -3.69 0.99 12.78
CA ASP A 98 -2.48 1.27 11.99
C ASP A 98 -2.58 2.61 11.26
N ALA A 99 -3.79 3.00 10.83
CA ALA A 99 -4.03 4.32 10.28
C ALA A 99 -3.71 5.44 11.29
N ALA A 100 -4.07 5.25 12.56
CA ALA A 100 -3.73 6.20 13.61
C ALA A 100 -2.22 6.27 13.84
N ASP A 101 -1.53 5.14 13.80
CA ASP A 101 -0.07 5.07 13.96
C ASP A 101 0.69 5.70 12.79
N LEU A 102 0.14 5.62 11.57
CA LEU A 102 0.65 6.34 10.40
C LEU A 102 0.38 7.86 10.48
N GLY A 103 -0.54 8.30 11.34
CA GLY A 103 -0.88 9.71 11.54
C GLY A 103 -2.04 10.22 10.69
N PHE A 104 -2.90 9.34 10.16
CA PHE A 104 -4.13 9.77 9.50
C PHE A 104 -5.02 10.57 10.46
N ARG A 105 -5.59 11.69 9.98
CA ARG A 105 -6.49 12.50 10.80
C ARG A 105 -7.87 11.83 10.87
N THR A 106 -8.53 11.92 12.01
CA THR A 106 -9.88 11.36 12.24
C THR A 106 -10.94 11.89 11.27
N SER A 107 -10.70 13.04 10.64
CA SER A 107 -11.54 13.67 9.61
C SER A 107 -11.47 12.99 8.22
N ASP A 108 -10.43 12.20 7.94
CA ASP A 108 -10.22 11.56 6.62
C ASP A 108 -11.05 10.27 6.45
N ARG A 109 -11.81 9.88 7.48
CA ARG A 109 -12.57 8.61 7.55
C ARG A 109 -13.85 8.56 6.70
N GLN A 110 -14.29 9.65 6.10
CA GLN A 110 -15.60 9.72 5.40
C GLN A 110 -15.55 9.35 3.90
N ALA A 111 -14.39 9.09 3.31
CA ALA A 111 -14.30 8.84 1.86
C ALA A 111 -14.38 7.36 1.44
N THR A 112 -14.32 6.39 2.36
CA THR A 112 -14.25 4.95 2.03
C THR A 112 -15.58 4.19 2.25
N GLN A 113 -16.68 4.91 2.46
CA GLN A 113 -18.03 4.34 2.41
C GLN A 113 -18.84 5.03 1.31
N ALA A 114 -18.67 4.58 0.08
CA ALA A 114 -19.63 4.78 -1.01
C ALA A 114 -19.47 3.67 -2.04
#